data_AF-A0A2D4T5H4-F1
#
_entry.id   AF-A0A2D4T5H4-F1
#
_cell.length_a   1.000
_cell.length_b   1.000
_cell.length_c   1.000
_cell.angle_alpha   90.00
_cell.angle_beta   90.00
_cell.angle_gamma   90.00
#
_symmetry.space_group_name_H-M   'P 1'
#
loop_
_entity.id
_entity.type
_entity.pdbx_description
1 polymer ?
#
loop_
_entity_poly.entity_id
_entity_poly.type
_entity_poly.pdbx_seq_one_letter_code
_entity_poly.pdbx_strand_id
1 'polypeptide(L)'
;MNSAPVLSLPSEAQRRRVATLLGRDPRGLRAIPVFDGEGDPLVIRVASIVDGKPFPTLYWLVGSDICLRIDRLEAAGAIAELQRRVDASGVLRSAMLEDHARHRKERAGFLSSEERQVLQARGMQAALDERGIGGIAEPDRIRCLHTWYAAHLVTPNAVGRLVDELLADGEYLAAD
;
A
#
# COMPACT_ATOMS: atom_id res chain seq x y z
N MET A 1 -12.96 24.07 0.87
CA MET A 1 -11.50 23.81 0.98
C MET A 1 -11.31 22.84 2.14
N ASN A 2 -11.36 21.53 1.86
CA ASN A 2 -11.11 20.53 2.91
C ASN A 2 -9.61 20.26 2.93
N SER A 3 -8.91 20.87 3.87
CA SER A 3 -7.52 20.54 4.16
C SER A 3 -7.46 19.07 4.56
N ALA A 4 -6.71 18.25 3.83
CA ALA A 4 -6.38 16.90 4.25
C ALA A 4 -5.79 16.98 5.68
N PRO A 5 -6.20 16.10 6.61
CA PRO A 5 -5.67 16.11 7.95
C PRO A 5 -4.15 16.01 7.87
N VAL A 6 -3.44 16.99 8.45
CA VAL A 6 -2.01 16.89 8.67
C VAL A 6 -1.81 15.73 9.63
N LEU A 7 -1.54 14.53 9.10
CA LEU A 7 -1.24 13.37 9.92
C LEU A 7 0.05 13.67 10.68
N SER A 8 -0.08 13.91 11.98
CA SER A 8 1.04 14.11 12.88
C SER A 8 1.94 12.88 12.91
N LEU A 9 3.21 13.07 13.27
CA LEU A 9 4.15 11.96 13.43
C LEU A 9 3.60 10.98 14.47
N PRO A 10 3.69 9.65 14.23
CA PRO A 10 3.20 8.66 15.18
C PRO A 10 3.88 8.80 16.55
N SER A 11 3.08 8.69 17.61
CA SER A 11 3.56 8.70 19.00
C SER A 11 4.51 7.52 19.25
N GLU A 12 5.27 7.57 20.36
CA GLU A 12 6.16 6.47 20.73
C GLU A 12 5.39 5.17 20.97
N ALA A 13 4.21 5.25 21.60
CA ALA A 13 3.33 4.10 21.81
C ALA A 13 2.88 3.49 20.48
N GLN A 14 2.47 4.34 19.52
CA GLN A 14 2.11 3.90 18.17
C GLN A 14 3.29 3.27 17.44
N ARG A 15 4.50 3.85 17.54
CA ARG A 15 5.74 3.26 17.00
C ARG A 15 6.02 1.87 17.56
N ARG A 16 5.93 1.70 18.88
CA ARG A 16 6.12 0.38 19.54
C ARG A 16 5.08 -0.63 19.08
N ARG A 17 3.83 -0.20 18.90
CA ARG A 17 2.77 -1.08 18.40
C ARG A 17 3.04 -1.53 16.96
N VAL A 18 3.37 -0.60 16.06
CA VAL A 18 3.77 -0.94 14.68
C VAL A 18 5.01 -1.85 14.66
N ALA A 19 6.00 -1.62 15.55
CA ALA A 19 7.17 -2.49 15.65
C ALA A 19 6.80 -3.93 16.04
N THR A 20 5.83 -4.08 16.94
CA THR A 20 5.29 -5.39 17.35
C THR A 20 4.60 -6.07 16.18
N LEU A 21 3.74 -5.36 15.46
CA LEU A 21 3.02 -5.89 14.29
C LEU A 21 3.96 -6.30 13.16
N LEU A 22 5.04 -5.56 12.93
CA LEU A 22 6.05 -5.87 11.92
C LEU A 22 7.06 -6.94 12.37
N GLY A 23 7.15 -7.23 13.68
CA GLY A 23 8.22 -8.05 14.27
C GLY A 23 9.62 -7.43 14.17
N ARG A 24 9.73 -6.12 13.89
CA ARG A 24 10.99 -5.39 13.69
C ARG A 24 10.80 -3.88 13.83
N ASP A 25 11.89 -3.13 13.93
CA ASP A 25 11.85 -1.66 13.94
C ASP A 25 11.16 -1.08 12.67
N PRO A 26 10.19 -0.16 12.80
CA PRO A 26 9.43 0.40 11.69
C PRO A 26 10.22 1.51 10.97
N ARG A 27 11.29 1.12 10.28
CA ARG A 27 12.17 2.04 9.56
C ARG A 27 11.38 2.89 8.56
N GLY A 28 11.60 4.20 8.61
CA GLY A 28 10.94 5.14 7.71
C GLY A 28 9.46 5.40 7.99
N LEU A 29 8.89 4.92 9.11
CA LEU A 29 7.50 5.22 9.48
C LEU A 29 7.26 6.74 9.55
N ARG A 30 6.31 7.22 8.74
CA ARG A 30 5.90 8.63 8.66
C ARG A 30 4.51 8.88 9.21
N ALA A 31 3.57 7.96 9.04
CA ALA A 31 2.20 8.11 9.52
C ALA A 31 1.48 6.75 9.63
N ILE A 32 0.33 6.74 10.31
CA ILE A 32 -0.60 5.62 10.37
C ILE A 32 -1.95 6.12 9.84
N PRO A 33 -2.20 6.05 8.52
CA PRO A 33 -3.42 6.60 7.92
C PRO A 33 -4.69 5.79 8.23
N VAL A 34 -4.57 4.51 8.60
CA VAL A 34 -5.73 3.63 8.81
C VAL A 34 -5.53 2.83 10.09
N PHE A 35 -6.57 2.82 10.92
CA PHE A 35 -6.72 2.00 12.11
C PHE A 35 -7.94 1.09 11.96
N ASP A 36 -7.99 -0.01 12.69
CA ASP A 36 -9.18 -0.85 12.78
C ASP A 36 -10.23 -0.28 13.75
N GLY A 37 -11.32 -1.02 13.97
CA GLY A 37 -12.39 -0.64 14.88
C GLY A 37 -11.99 -0.59 16.36
N GLU A 38 -10.87 -1.23 16.72
CA GLU A 38 -10.31 -1.23 18.09
C GLU A 38 -9.22 -0.16 18.27
N GLY A 39 -8.86 0.54 17.18
CA GLY A 39 -7.82 1.56 17.17
C GLY A 39 -6.40 1.02 16.96
N ASP A 40 -6.24 -0.23 16.51
CA ASP A 40 -4.94 -0.81 16.17
C ASP A 40 -4.51 -0.42 14.74
N PRO A 41 -3.21 -0.17 14.46
CA PRO A 41 -2.77 0.18 13.12
C PRO A 41 -3.07 -0.90 12.08
N LEU A 42 -3.75 -0.53 11.00
CA LEU A 42 -3.96 -1.39 9.84
C LEU A 42 -2.97 -1.08 8.72
N VAL A 43 -2.76 0.20 8.42
CA VAL A 43 -1.89 0.67 7.35
C VAL A 43 -0.92 1.70 7.88
N ILE A 44 0.34 1.58 7.48
CA ILE A 44 1.37 2.59 7.72
C ILE A 44 1.80 3.27 6.42
N ARG A 45 2.16 4.54 6.53
CA ARG A 45 2.86 5.29 5.47
C ARG A 45 4.34 5.35 5.76
N VAL A 46 5.15 4.96 4.79
CA VAL A 46 6.61 4.92 4.88
C VAL A 46 7.21 6.08 4.07
N ALA A 47 8.37 6.57 4.48
CA ALA A 47 9.14 7.58 3.77
C ALA A 47 9.57 7.06 2.38
N SER A 48 9.56 7.94 1.38
CA SER A 48 10.06 7.62 0.03
C SER A 48 11.59 7.55 -0.05
N ILE A 49 12.29 7.91 1.03
CA ILE A 49 13.73 7.74 1.22
C ILE A 49 13.94 7.09 2.58
N VAL A 50 14.60 5.93 2.60
CA VAL A 50 14.96 5.20 3.82
C VAL A 50 16.45 4.89 3.75
N ASP A 51 17.20 5.23 4.80
CA ASP A 51 18.66 5.07 4.89
C ASP A 51 19.40 5.66 3.66
N GLY A 52 18.92 6.81 3.17
CA GLY A 52 19.49 7.51 2.02
C GLY A 52 19.24 6.86 0.66
N LYS A 53 18.38 5.84 0.59
CA LYS A 53 18.00 5.13 -0.65
C LYS A 53 16.51 5.33 -0.98
N PRO A 54 16.13 5.40 -2.27
CA PRO A 54 14.73 5.45 -2.68
C PRO A 54 13.95 4.22 -2.20
N PHE A 55 12.73 4.45 -1.74
CA PHE A 55 11.83 3.42 -1.28
C PHE A 55 10.43 3.65 -1.88
N PRO A 56 10.08 2.97 -2.99
CA PRO A 56 8.90 3.33 -3.78
C PRO A 56 7.56 2.93 -3.15
N THR A 57 7.55 1.95 -2.24
CA THR A 57 6.32 1.47 -1.61
C THR A 57 5.86 2.42 -0.50
N LEU A 58 4.78 3.17 -0.76
CA LEU A 58 4.27 4.19 0.14
C LEU A 58 3.49 3.61 1.33
N TYR A 59 2.63 2.61 1.08
CA TYR A 59 1.73 2.02 2.08
C TYR A 59 2.04 0.55 2.33
N TRP A 60 2.05 0.17 3.59
CA TRP A 60 2.25 -1.20 4.06
C TRP A 60 1.07 -1.60 4.95
N LEU A 61 0.54 -2.80 4.70
CA LEU A 61 -0.44 -3.43 5.58
C LEU A 61 0.30 -4.03 6.77
N VAL A 62 -0.17 -3.75 7.98
CA VAL A 62 0.44 -4.22 9.23
C VAL A 62 -0.58 -4.86 10.18
N GLY A 63 -1.88 -4.69 9.93
CA GLY A 63 -2.93 -5.32 10.73
C GLY A 63 -2.83 -6.84 10.68
N SER A 64 -2.62 -7.49 11.83
CA SER A 64 -2.31 -8.92 11.89
C SER A 64 -3.41 -9.82 11.30
N ASP A 65 -4.68 -9.56 11.61
CA ASP A 65 -5.81 -10.33 11.10
C ASP A 65 -5.94 -10.21 9.58
N ILE A 66 -5.96 -8.98 9.05
CA ILE A 66 -6.11 -8.76 7.62
C ILE A 66 -4.92 -9.27 6.82
N CYS A 67 -3.69 -9.17 7.34
CA CYS A 67 -2.53 -9.79 6.72
C CYS A 67 -2.71 -11.31 6.63
N LEU A 68 -3.12 -11.97 7.71
CA LEU A 68 -3.36 -13.43 7.70
C LEU A 68 -4.45 -13.84 6.70
N ARG A 69 -5.52 -13.05 6.58
CA ARG A 69 -6.59 -13.29 5.61
C ARG A 69 -6.09 -13.16 4.17
N ILE A 70 -5.29 -12.12 3.89
CA ILE A 70 -4.68 -11.94 2.57
C ILE A 70 -3.65 -13.03 2.27
N ASP A 71 -2.81 -13.41 3.24
CA ASP A 71 -1.86 -14.52 3.11
C ASP A 71 -2.58 -15.82 2.69
N ARG A 72 -3.74 -16.11 3.29
CA ARG A 72 -4.57 -17.27 2.92
C ARG A 72 -5.09 -17.17 1.49
N LEU A 73 -5.55 -15.99 1.04
CA LEU A 73 -5.96 -15.77 -0.34
C LEU A 73 -4.80 -15.97 -1.32
N GLU A 74 -3.63 -15.38 -1.02
CA GLU A 74 -2.44 -15.53 -1.85
C GLU A 74 -2.00 -17.01 -1.94
N ALA A 75 -2.00 -17.73 -0.81
CA ALA A 75 -1.68 -19.16 -0.76
C ALA A 75 -2.70 -20.03 -1.52
N ALA A 76 -3.97 -19.61 -1.57
CA ALA A 76 -5.02 -20.26 -2.35
C ALA A 76 -4.97 -19.93 -3.86
N GLY A 77 -4.00 -19.12 -4.31
CA GLY A 77 -3.80 -18.80 -5.72
C GLY A 77 -4.57 -17.57 -6.22
N ALA A 78 -5.11 -16.74 -5.33
CA ALA A 78 -5.89 -15.56 -5.71
C ALA A 78 -5.12 -14.59 -6.63
N ILE A 79 -3.81 -14.43 -6.46
CA ILE A 79 -3.01 -13.58 -7.35
C ILE A 79 -3.11 -14.05 -8.80
N ALA A 80 -3.00 -15.36 -9.05
CA ALA A 80 -3.05 -15.91 -10.39
C ALA A 80 -4.46 -15.77 -11.00
N GLU A 81 -5.50 -15.97 -10.20
CA GLU A 81 -6.89 -15.74 -10.61
C GLU A 81 -7.13 -14.28 -10.99
N LEU A 82 -6.78 -13.34 -10.10
CA LEU A 82 -6.98 -11.91 -10.33
C LEU A 82 -6.13 -11.42 -11.52
N GLN A 83 -4.90 -11.92 -11.68
CA GLN A 83 -4.08 -11.60 -12.84
C GLN A 83 -4.77 -12.06 -14.15
N ARG A 84 -5.36 -13.27 -14.21
CA ARG A 84 -6.13 -13.70 -15.38
C ARG A 84 -7.32 -12.79 -15.67
N ARG A 85 -8.03 -12.32 -14.64
CA ARG A 85 -9.13 -11.34 -14.79
C ARG A 85 -8.61 -10.03 -15.39
N VAL A 86 -7.46 -9.54 -14.94
CA VAL A 86 -6.79 -8.33 -15.49
C VAL A 86 -6.36 -8.55 -16.94
N ASP A 87 -5.74 -9.68 -17.26
CA ASP A 87 -5.27 -10.00 -18.61
C ASP A 87 -6.44 -10.12 -19.61
N ALA A 88 -7.61 -10.56 -19.15
CA ALA A 88 -8.81 -10.66 -19.95
C ALA A 88 -9.61 -9.34 -20.08
N SER A 89 -9.33 -8.33 -19.25
CA SER A 89 -10.16 -7.11 -19.17
C SER A 89 -9.37 -5.84 -19.44
N GLY A 90 -9.64 -5.20 -20.58
CA GLY A 90 -9.12 -3.87 -20.90
C GLY A 90 -9.53 -2.81 -19.88
N VAL A 91 -10.75 -2.92 -19.32
CA VAL A 91 -11.26 -2.00 -18.30
C VAL A 91 -10.45 -2.10 -17.01
N LEU A 92 -10.12 -3.32 -16.55
CA LEU A 92 -9.30 -3.51 -15.35
C LEU A 92 -7.88 -2.98 -15.55
N ARG A 93 -7.26 -3.23 -16.71
CA ARG A 93 -5.94 -2.69 -17.02
C ARG A 93 -5.93 -1.15 -17.02
N SER A 94 -6.92 -0.52 -17.65
CA SER A 94 -7.06 0.94 -17.62
C SER A 94 -7.24 1.46 -16.19
N ALA A 95 -8.08 0.82 -15.38
CA ALA A 95 -8.27 1.20 -13.98
C ALA A 95 -6.97 1.07 -13.16
N MET A 96 -6.20 -0.01 -13.32
CA MET A 96 -4.92 -0.19 -12.65
C MET A 96 -3.89 0.88 -13.05
N LEU A 97 -3.83 1.25 -14.33
CA LEU A 97 -2.98 2.34 -14.82
C LEU A 97 -3.31 3.67 -14.12
N GLU A 98 -4.60 3.99 -14.00
CA GLU A 98 -5.09 5.19 -13.31
C GLU A 98 -4.77 5.14 -11.80
N ASP A 99 -4.97 3.98 -11.17
CA ASP A 99 -4.68 3.77 -9.76
C ASP A 99 -3.18 3.95 -9.46
N HIS A 100 -2.30 3.39 -10.30
CA HIS A 100 -0.87 3.64 -10.20
C HIS A 100 -0.52 5.11 -10.39
N ALA A 101 -1.12 5.81 -11.36
CA ALA A 101 -0.87 7.23 -11.59
C ALA A 101 -1.30 8.10 -10.40
N ARG A 102 -2.49 7.83 -9.83
CA ARG A 102 -2.98 8.49 -8.63
C ARG A 102 -2.05 8.26 -7.43
N HIS A 103 -1.62 7.01 -7.22
CA HIS A 103 -0.70 6.65 -6.15
C HIS A 103 0.68 7.30 -6.30
N ARG A 104 1.21 7.42 -7.52
CA ARG A 104 2.45 8.17 -7.78
C ARG A 104 2.31 9.64 -7.42
N LYS A 105 1.21 10.27 -7.82
CA LYS A 105 0.92 11.68 -7.50
C LYS A 105 0.80 11.89 -5.98
N GLU A 106 0.14 10.98 -5.29
CA GLU A 106 0.02 11.00 -3.84
C GLU A 106 1.38 10.87 -3.15
N ARG A 107 2.20 9.87 -3.53
CA ARG A 107 3.57 9.70 -3.02
C ARG A 107 4.42 10.95 -3.24
N ALA A 108 4.34 11.54 -4.43
CA ALA A 108 5.03 12.78 -4.74
C ALA A 108 4.56 13.94 -3.88
N GLY A 109 3.28 13.98 -3.47
CA GLY A 109 2.74 14.96 -2.53
C GLY A 109 3.35 14.91 -1.13
N PHE A 110 3.92 13.76 -0.73
CA PHE A 110 4.56 13.58 0.58
C PHE A 110 6.06 13.87 0.62
N LEU A 111 6.70 14.11 -0.54
CA LEU A 111 8.11 14.48 -0.61
C LEU A 111 8.31 15.94 -0.20
N SER A 112 9.13 16.17 0.83
CA SER A 112 9.66 17.50 1.18
C SER A 112 10.54 18.07 0.06
N SER A 113 10.73 19.39 0.09
CA SER A 113 11.61 20.08 -0.86
C SER A 113 13.05 19.54 -0.80
N GLU A 114 13.53 19.23 0.40
CA GLU A 114 14.85 18.68 0.67
C GLU A 114 14.98 17.25 0.12
N GLU A 115 13.99 16.38 0.35
CA GLU A 115 13.99 15.02 -0.20
C GLU A 115 13.97 15.03 -1.73
N ARG A 116 13.23 15.95 -2.36
CA ARG A 116 13.25 16.12 -3.83
C ARG A 116 14.64 16.53 -4.33
N GLN A 117 15.27 17.51 -3.68
CA GLN A 117 16.62 17.95 -4.05
C GLN A 117 17.63 16.81 -3.94
N VAL A 118 17.58 16.01 -2.86
CA VAL A 118 18.46 14.85 -2.67
C VAL A 118 18.27 13.81 -3.78
N LEU A 119 17.01 13.49 -4.13
CA LEU A 119 16.71 12.54 -5.20
C LEU A 119 17.20 13.03 -6.56
N GLN A 120 17.00 14.31 -6.88
CA GLN A 120 17.45 14.92 -8.12
C GLN A 120 18.98 14.96 -8.22
N ALA A 121 19.66 15.47 -7.19
CA ALA A 121 21.11 15.60 -7.16
C ALA A 121 21.82 14.24 -7.29
N ARG A 122 21.18 13.15 -6.85
CA ARG A 122 21.73 11.78 -6.94
C ARG A 122 21.23 11.00 -8.15
N GLY A 123 20.40 11.57 -9.02
CA GLY A 123 19.82 10.87 -10.17
C GLY A 123 18.89 9.72 -9.78
N MET A 124 18.26 9.78 -8.60
CA MET A 124 17.48 8.69 -8.01
C MET A 124 15.96 8.84 -8.17
N GLN A 125 15.51 9.90 -8.83
CA GLN A 125 14.09 10.24 -8.97
C GLN A 125 13.28 9.16 -9.73
N ALA A 126 13.86 8.58 -10.79
CA ALA A 126 13.21 7.55 -11.61
C ALA A 126 12.80 6.31 -10.80
N ALA A 127 13.57 5.98 -9.74
CA ALA A 127 13.26 4.87 -8.84
C ALA A 127 11.93 5.04 -8.09
N LEU A 128 11.38 6.27 -8.04
CA LEU A 128 10.04 6.56 -7.55
C LEU A 128 9.07 6.79 -8.70
N ASP A 129 9.40 7.63 -9.66
CA ASP A 129 8.45 8.11 -10.67
C ASP A 129 7.94 7.00 -11.61
N GLU A 130 8.72 5.94 -11.82
CA GLU A 130 8.33 4.82 -12.69
C GLU A 130 7.55 3.74 -11.94
N ARG A 131 7.39 3.86 -10.62
CA ARG A 131 6.90 2.77 -9.76
C ARG A 131 5.58 3.16 -9.09
N GLY A 132 4.52 2.41 -9.30
CA GLY A 132 3.22 2.70 -8.70
C GLY A 132 3.01 2.01 -7.34
N ILE A 133 1.76 1.63 -7.05
CA ILE A 133 1.38 0.78 -5.91
C ILE A 133 2.30 -0.44 -5.79
N GLY A 134 2.74 -0.74 -4.57
CA GLY A 134 3.66 -1.84 -4.27
C GLY A 134 5.09 -1.66 -4.78
N GLY A 135 5.44 -0.50 -5.35
CA GLY A 135 6.74 -0.32 -6.00
C GLY A 135 6.87 -1.09 -7.32
N ILE A 136 5.73 -1.41 -7.95
CA ILE A 136 5.68 -2.18 -9.20
C ILE A 136 5.92 -1.24 -10.39
N ALA A 137 6.74 -1.69 -11.35
CA ALA A 137 7.01 -0.96 -12.59
C ALA A 137 6.03 -1.36 -13.71
N GLU A 138 5.60 -2.63 -13.74
CA GLU A 138 4.64 -3.16 -14.71
C GLU A 138 3.21 -2.84 -14.25
N PRO A 139 2.50 -1.90 -14.90
CA PRO A 139 1.27 -1.32 -14.37
C PRO A 139 0.04 -2.23 -14.41
N ASP A 140 0.13 -3.38 -15.06
CA ASP A 140 -0.90 -4.40 -15.17
C ASP A 140 -0.58 -5.67 -14.39
N ARG A 141 0.47 -5.66 -13.55
CA ARG A 141 0.89 -6.82 -12.78
C ARG A 141 0.49 -6.74 -11.30
N ILE A 142 -0.05 -7.84 -10.81
CA ILE A 142 -0.28 -8.07 -9.39
C ILE A 142 0.86 -8.95 -8.87
N ARG A 143 1.73 -8.39 -8.03
CA ARG A 143 2.83 -9.15 -7.39
C ARG A 143 2.44 -9.68 -6.01
N CYS A 144 1.79 -8.85 -5.20
CA CYS A 144 1.21 -9.21 -3.90
C CYS A 144 -0.06 -8.39 -3.67
N LEU A 145 -1.04 -8.94 -2.97
CA LEU A 145 -2.29 -8.29 -2.62
C LEU A 145 -2.11 -7.30 -1.46
N HIS A 146 -1.17 -7.58 -0.54
CA HIS A 146 -0.88 -6.74 0.63
C HIS A 146 -0.70 -5.26 0.31
N THR A 147 0.16 -4.92 -0.66
CA THR A 147 0.42 -3.50 -0.99
C THR A 147 -0.74 -2.85 -1.76
N TRP A 148 -1.49 -3.65 -2.53
CA TRP A 148 -2.69 -3.17 -3.19
C TRP A 148 -3.80 -2.88 -2.19
N TYR A 149 -3.98 -3.76 -1.21
CA TYR A 149 -4.98 -3.61 -0.17
C TYR A 149 -4.63 -2.49 0.81
N ALA A 150 -3.35 -2.37 1.21
CA ALA A 150 -2.88 -1.24 2.00
C ALA A 150 -3.19 0.11 1.33
N ALA A 151 -2.94 0.21 0.01
CA ALA A 151 -3.28 1.41 -0.75
C ALA A 151 -4.81 1.58 -0.89
N HIS A 152 -5.56 0.49 -1.01
CA HIS A 152 -7.03 0.50 -1.15
C HIS A 152 -7.71 1.08 0.09
N LEU A 153 -7.27 0.68 1.28
CA LEU A 153 -7.79 1.16 2.55
C LEU A 153 -7.56 2.67 2.76
N VAL A 154 -6.59 3.27 2.06
CA VAL A 154 -6.37 4.73 2.07
C VAL A 154 -7.16 5.40 0.94
N THR A 155 -7.07 4.85 -0.27
CA THR A 155 -7.80 5.32 -1.44
C THR A 155 -8.25 4.12 -2.26
N PRO A 156 -9.56 3.88 -2.40
CA PRO A 156 -10.07 2.72 -3.11
C PRO A 156 -9.47 2.59 -4.52
N ASN A 157 -9.03 1.37 -4.85
CA ASN A 157 -8.44 1.00 -6.13
C ASN A 157 -9.04 -0.31 -6.66
N ALA A 158 -8.82 -0.60 -7.94
CA ALA A 158 -9.41 -1.72 -8.65
C ALA A 158 -9.07 -3.07 -8.03
N VAL A 159 -7.78 -3.37 -7.80
CA VAL A 159 -7.36 -4.66 -7.23
C VAL A 159 -7.91 -4.84 -5.81
N GLY A 160 -7.90 -3.80 -4.99
CA GLY A 160 -8.45 -3.87 -3.64
C GLY A 160 -9.95 -4.16 -3.61
N ARG A 161 -10.74 -3.64 -4.56
CA ARG A 161 -12.16 -4.02 -4.69
C ARG A 161 -12.33 -5.50 -5.01
N LEU A 162 -11.46 -6.06 -5.85
CA LEU A 162 -11.47 -7.50 -6.13
C LEU A 162 -11.06 -8.32 -4.89
N VAL A 163 -10.19 -7.78 -4.04
CA VAL A 163 -9.84 -8.42 -2.77
C VAL A 163 -11.00 -8.35 -1.78
N ASP A 164 -11.74 -7.23 -1.71
CA ASP A 164 -12.94 -7.15 -0.87
C ASP A 164 -13.99 -8.20 -1.26
N GLU A 165 -14.22 -8.41 -2.57
CA GLU A 165 -15.09 -9.49 -3.08
C GLU A 165 -14.65 -10.85 -2.53
N LEU A 166 -13.37 -11.20 -2.67
CA LEU A 166 -12.83 -12.49 -2.22
C LEU A 166 -12.88 -12.66 -0.69
N LEU A 167 -12.67 -11.57 0.06
CA LEU A 167 -12.72 -11.59 1.51
C LEU A 167 -14.15 -11.79 2.03
N ALA A 168 -15.14 -11.19 1.37
CA ALA A 168 -16.56 -11.38 1.69
C ALA A 168 -17.03 -12.81 1.37
N ASP A 169 -16.62 -13.37 0.23
CA ASP A 169 -16.93 -14.76 -0.14
C ASP A 169 -16.32 -15.76 0.84
N GLY A 170 -15.09 -15.51 1.30
CA GLY A 170 -14.40 -16.35 2.28
C GLY A 170 -15.03 -16.32 3.68
N GLU A 171 -15.58 -15.18 4.10
CA GLU A 171 -16.33 -15.06 5.36
C GLU A 171 -17.63 -15.88 5.30
N TYR A 172 -18.31 -15.91 4.16
CA TYR A 172 -19.52 -16.72 3.98
C TYR A 172 -19.24 -18.22 4.07
N LEU A 173 -18.15 -18.70 3.47
CA LEU A 173 -17.79 -20.13 3.46
C LEU A 173 -17.19 -20.64 4.78
N ALA A 174 -16.71 -19.75 5.66
CA ALA A 174 -16.18 -20.10 6.98
C ALA A 174 -17.24 -20.12 8.09
N ALA A 175 -18.47 -19.69 7.78
CA ALA A 175 -19.59 -19.64 8.72
C ALA A 175 -20.40 -20.94 8.82
N ASP A 176 -19.99 -22.01 8.12
CA ASP A 176 -20.61 -23.34 8.09
C ASP A 176 -19.88 -24.39 8.95
#